data_AF-S0NEI3-F1
#
_entry.id   AF-S0NEI3-F1
#
_cell.length_a   1.000
_cell.length_b   1.000
_cell.length_c   1.000
_cell.angle_alpha   90.00
_cell.angle_beta   90.00
_cell.angle_gamma   90.00
#
_symmetry.space_group_name_H-M   'P 1'
#
loop_
_entity.id
_entity.type
_entity.pdbx_description
1 polymer ?
#
loop_
_entity_poly.entity_id
_entity_poly.type
_entity_poly.pdbx_seq_one_letter_code
_entity_poly.pdbx_strand_id
1 'polypeptide(L)'
;MENHDVPRSISAFGNDSFAYRTISGKALAMSFMLLQGTPFIYQGQEIGMINNQFESIEQVDAVDSRNLYESLIETGATVEEAMQVISGTTRDNARIPMQWDASTFAGFSVKNRG
;
A
#
# COMPACT_ATOMS: atom_id res chain seq x y z
N MET A 1 1.41 11.22 7.04
CA MET A 1 0.29 10.49 6.39
C MET A 1 0.68 9.07 6.07
N GLU A 2 1.88 8.85 5.53
CA GLU A 2 2.42 7.52 5.28
C GLU A 2 3.61 7.22 6.20
N ASN A 3 3.84 5.94 6.45
CA ASN A 3 5.05 5.37 7.01
C ASN A 3 5.09 3.87 6.63
N HIS A 4 6.04 3.13 7.18
CA HIS A 4 6.22 1.70 6.92
C HIS A 4 5.16 0.76 7.55
N ASP A 5 4.22 1.27 8.33
CA ASP A 5 3.22 0.49 9.06
C ASP A 5 1.77 0.77 8.59
N VAL A 6 1.54 1.78 7.75
CA VAL A 6 0.21 2.14 7.25
C VAL A 6 0.14 1.98 5.72
N PRO A 7 -1.04 1.67 5.15
CA PRO A 7 -1.22 1.58 3.70
C PRO A 7 -0.93 2.92 2.98
N ARG A 8 -0.79 2.86 1.66
CA ARG A 8 -0.51 4.04 0.83
C ARG A 8 -1.66 5.03 0.89
N SER A 9 -1.35 6.32 1.04
CA SER A 9 -2.34 7.35 1.33
C SER A 9 -3.32 7.57 0.19
N ILE A 10 -2.88 7.42 -1.07
CA ILE A 10 -3.77 7.54 -2.24
C ILE A 10 -4.83 6.44 -2.24
N SER A 11 -4.45 5.19 -1.94
CA SER A 11 -5.40 4.08 -1.85
C SER A 11 -6.29 4.17 -0.61
N ALA A 12 -5.77 4.67 0.52
CA ALA A 12 -6.51 4.75 1.78
C ALA A 12 -7.50 5.93 1.85
N PHE A 13 -7.12 7.11 1.32
CA PHE A 13 -7.87 8.37 1.49
C PHE A 13 -8.28 9.01 0.17
N GLY A 14 -7.84 8.45 -0.95
CA GLY A 14 -7.97 9.03 -2.28
C GLY A 14 -8.68 8.12 -3.26
N ASN A 15 -8.25 8.20 -4.52
CA ASN A 15 -8.69 7.30 -5.58
C ASN A 15 -7.46 6.90 -6.40
N ASP A 16 -7.09 5.63 -6.30
CA ASP A 16 -5.90 5.06 -6.92
C ASP A 16 -6.12 4.53 -8.35
N SER A 17 -7.35 4.64 -8.88
CA SER A 17 -7.61 4.31 -10.28
C SER A 17 -6.74 5.16 -11.20
N PHE A 18 -6.36 4.58 -12.35
CA PHE A 18 -5.45 5.22 -13.29
C PHE A 18 -5.87 6.64 -13.68
N ALA A 19 -7.18 6.89 -13.83
CA ALA A 19 -7.73 8.19 -14.21
C ALA A 19 -7.57 9.27 -13.12
N TYR A 20 -7.56 8.90 -11.84
CA TYR A 20 -7.62 9.84 -10.72
C TYR A 20 -6.38 9.86 -9.83
N ARG A 21 -5.52 8.83 -9.89
CA ARG A 21 -4.34 8.67 -9.02
C ARG A 21 -3.50 9.94 -8.89
N THR A 22 -3.16 10.56 -10.02
CA THR A 22 -2.31 11.77 -10.05
C THR A 22 -2.99 12.97 -9.39
N ILE A 23 -4.28 13.18 -9.65
CA ILE A 23 -5.02 14.32 -9.09
C ILE A 23 -5.25 14.10 -7.59
N SER A 24 -5.62 12.87 -7.20
CA SER A 24 -5.81 12.49 -5.81
C SER A 24 -4.53 12.64 -4.99
N GLY A 25 -3.39 12.12 -5.48
CA GLY A 25 -2.10 12.25 -4.81
C GLY A 25 -1.67 13.71 -4.62
N LYS A 26 -1.88 14.56 -5.63
CA LYS A 26 -1.61 16.01 -5.52
C LYS A 26 -2.53 16.70 -4.52
N ALA A 27 -3.81 16.35 -4.47
CA ALA A 27 -4.75 16.91 -3.51
C ALA A 27 -4.34 16.55 -2.06
N LEU A 28 -3.99 15.29 -1.80
CA LEU A 28 -3.50 14.85 -0.50
C LEU A 28 -2.19 15.54 -0.12
N ALA A 29 -1.24 15.67 -1.06
CA ALA A 29 0.02 16.37 -0.84
C ALA A 29 -0.20 17.86 -0.49
N MET A 30 -1.10 18.54 -1.22
CA MET A 30 -1.48 19.93 -0.93
C MET A 30 -2.07 20.07 0.48
N SER A 31 -3.03 19.21 0.83
CA SER A 31 -3.63 19.22 2.17
C SER A 31 -2.60 18.97 3.26
N PHE A 32 -1.65 18.05 3.05
CA PHE A 32 -0.64 17.70 4.05
C PHE A 32 0.44 18.76 4.24
N MET A 33 0.96 19.31 3.13
CA MET A 33 2.07 20.26 3.14
C MET A 33 1.67 21.65 3.65
N LEU A 34 0.38 21.98 3.61
CA LEU A 34 -0.15 23.26 4.09
C LEU A 34 -0.60 23.26 5.55
N LEU A 35 -0.52 22.11 6.24
CA LEU A 35 -0.77 22.05 7.67
C LEU A 35 0.41 22.64 8.47
N GLN A 36 0.10 23.24 9.61
CA GLN A 36 1.13 23.69 10.55
C GLN A 36 1.86 22.47 11.13
N GLY A 37 3.15 22.36 10.84
CA GLY A 37 3.98 21.28 11.35
C GLY A 37 5.22 21.07 10.49
N THR A 38 5.93 19.97 10.74
CA THR A 38 7.02 19.49 9.89
C THR A 38 6.49 18.32 9.05
N PRO A 39 6.31 18.47 7.73
CA PRO A 39 5.80 17.39 6.90
C PRO A 39 6.89 16.32 6.72
N PHE A 40 6.46 15.05 6.72
CA PHE A 40 7.31 13.90 6.42
C PHE A 40 6.77 13.20 5.17
N ILE A 41 7.65 13.00 4.18
CA ILE A 41 7.36 12.23 2.96
C ILE A 41 7.97 10.84 3.15
N TYR A 42 7.17 9.80 2.94
CA TYR A 42 7.66 8.42 2.94
C TYR A 42 8.04 7.98 1.51
N GLN A 43 9.01 7.07 1.38
CA GLN A 43 9.54 6.65 0.07
C GLN A 43 8.42 6.15 -0.87
N GLY A 44 8.36 6.71 -2.07
CA GLY A 44 7.33 6.37 -3.05
C GLY A 44 6.07 7.22 -2.99
N GLN A 45 5.84 7.95 -1.90
CA GLN A 45 4.70 8.86 -1.77
C GLN A 45 4.78 9.98 -2.81
N GLU A 46 6.00 10.46 -3.11
CA GLU A 46 6.26 11.54 -4.06
C GLU A 46 5.97 11.15 -5.52
N ILE A 47 6.06 9.87 -5.86
CA ILE A 47 5.70 9.33 -7.18
C ILE A 47 4.28 8.74 -7.21
N GLY A 48 3.54 8.84 -6.10
CA GLY A 48 2.17 8.35 -5.98
C GLY A 48 2.05 6.84 -6.04
N MET A 49 2.94 6.12 -5.34
CA MET A 49 2.79 4.68 -5.11
C MET A 49 1.45 4.38 -4.40
N ILE A 50 0.85 3.26 -4.78
CA ILE A 50 -0.48 2.81 -4.33
C ILE A 50 -0.36 1.44 -3.67
N ASN A 51 -1.44 0.99 -3.02
CA ASN A 51 -1.51 -0.35 -2.46
C ASN A 51 -1.27 -1.41 -3.55
N ASN A 52 -0.71 -2.54 -3.12
CA ASN A 52 -0.59 -3.71 -3.96
C ASN A 52 -1.91 -4.49 -3.96
N GLN A 53 -2.22 -5.16 -5.08
CA GLN A 53 -3.33 -6.11 -5.12
C GLN A 53 -2.78 -7.49 -4.76
N PHE A 54 -3.07 -7.95 -3.55
CA PHE A 54 -2.70 -9.30 -3.11
C PHE A 54 -3.80 -10.28 -3.54
N GLU A 55 -3.41 -11.34 -4.24
CA GLU A 55 -4.34 -12.36 -4.73
C GLU A 55 -4.54 -13.49 -3.70
N SER A 56 -3.58 -13.68 -2.80
CA SER A 56 -3.63 -14.71 -1.77
C SER A 56 -2.86 -14.30 -0.51
N ILE A 57 -3.16 -14.96 0.61
CA ILE A 57 -2.53 -14.65 1.90
C ILE A 57 -1.03 -14.99 1.92
N GLU A 58 -0.59 -15.91 1.06
CA GLU A 58 0.81 -16.30 0.91
C GLU A 58 1.69 -15.16 0.37
N GLN A 59 1.11 -14.18 -0.33
CA GLN A 59 1.82 -13.00 -0.82
C GLN A 59 2.01 -11.91 0.23
N VAL A 60 1.35 -12.04 1.40
CA VAL A 60 1.41 -11.08 2.49
C VAL A 60 2.41 -11.59 3.51
N ASP A 61 3.44 -10.82 3.86
CA ASP A 61 4.49 -11.18 4.81
C ASP A 61 4.21 -10.74 6.25
N ALA A 62 3.43 -9.69 6.40
CA ALA A 62 2.99 -9.14 7.66
C ALA A 62 2.30 -10.19 8.53
N VAL A 63 2.97 -10.60 9.62
CA VAL A 63 2.48 -11.64 10.55
C VAL A 63 1.17 -11.25 11.21
N ASP A 64 1.01 -9.97 11.57
CA ASP A 64 -0.24 -9.42 12.09
C ASP A 64 -1.39 -9.55 11.09
N SER A 65 -1.12 -9.33 9.81
CA SER A 65 -2.10 -9.49 8.73
C SER A 65 -2.46 -10.96 8.48
N ARG A 66 -1.48 -11.88 8.55
CA ARG A 66 -1.72 -13.33 8.51
C ARG A 66 -2.59 -13.80 9.68
N ASN A 67 -2.31 -13.34 10.89
CA ASN A 67 -3.12 -13.67 12.07
C ASN A 67 -4.55 -13.10 11.96
N LEU A 68 -4.69 -11.87 11.44
CA LEU A 68 -6.00 -11.27 11.19
C LEU A 68 -6.79 -12.07 10.15
N TYR A 69 -6.14 -12.51 9.08
CA TYR A 69 -6.76 -13.38 8.08
C TYR A 69 -7.28 -14.66 8.71
N GLU A 70 -6.45 -15.37 9.48
CA GLU A 70 -6.86 -16.60 10.19
C GLU A 70 -8.06 -16.34 11.10
N SER A 71 -8.03 -15.27 11.90
CA SER A 71 -9.16 -14.89 12.76
C SER A 71 -10.44 -14.61 11.97
N LEU A 72 -10.35 -13.95 10.81
CA LEU A 72 -11.52 -13.66 9.97
C LEU A 72 -12.13 -14.95 9.42
N ILE A 73 -11.30 -15.87 8.93
CA ILE A 73 -11.74 -17.19 8.45
C ILE A 73 -12.41 -17.99 9.57
N GLU A 74 -11.82 -18.01 10.77
CA GLU A 74 -12.40 -18.69 11.95
C GLU A 74 -13.75 -18.11 12.35
N THR A 75 -13.96 -16.80 12.17
CA THR A 75 -15.24 -16.12 12.43
C THR A 75 -16.26 -16.27 11.30
N GLY A 76 -15.91 -16.97 10.22
CA GLY A 76 -16.82 -17.33 9.13
C GLY A 76 -16.82 -16.39 7.93
N ALA A 77 -15.84 -15.47 7.83
CA ALA A 77 -15.64 -14.70 6.60
C ALA A 77 -15.23 -15.61 5.44
N THR A 78 -15.62 -15.28 4.21
CA THR A 78 -15.09 -15.97 3.04
C THR A 78 -13.63 -15.56 2.80
N VAL A 79 -12.92 -16.34 1.98
CA VAL A 79 -11.55 -16.02 1.57
C VAL A 79 -11.50 -14.65 0.89
N GLU A 80 -12.48 -14.35 0.05
CA GLU A 80 -12.58 -13.08 -0.67
C GLU A 80 -12.79 -11.90 0.28
N GLU A 81 -13.70 -12.04 1.25
CA GLU A 81 -13.95 -11.01 2.26
C GLU A 81 -12.72 -10.77 3.13
N ALA A 82 -12.07 -11.84 3.60
CA ALA A 82 -10.85 -11.74 4.38
C ALA A 82 -9.73 -11.07 3.58
N MET A 83 -9.50 -11.50 2.34
CA MET A 83 -8.49 -10.90 1.47
C MET A 83 -8.76 -9.45 1.11
N GLN A 84 -10.03 -9.03 1.00
CA GLN A 84 -10.39 -7.63 0.80
C GLN A 84 -9.97 -6.77 2.00
N VAL A 85 -10.21 -7.26 3.22
CA VAL A 85 -9.77 -6.58 4.45
C VAL A 85 -8.24 -6.51 4.52
N ILE A 86 -7.56 -7.64 4.30
CA ILE A 86 -6.09 -7.71 4.38
C ILE A 86 -5.43 -6.80 3.35
N SER A 87 -5.86 -6.86 2.09
CA SER A 87 -5.28 -6.05 1.01
C SER A 87 -5.43 -4.55 1.26
N GLY A 88 -6.52 -4.14 1.92
CA GLY A 88 -6.76 -2.75 2.29
C GLY A 88 -5.94 -2.27 3.50
N THR A 89 -5.49 -3.17 4.37
CA THR A 89 -4.99 -2.82 5.71
C THR A 89 -3.55 -3.23 5.99
N THR A 90 -2.99 -4.20 5.26
CA THR A 90 -1.64 -4.69 5.52
C THR A 90 -0.58 -3.60 5.38
N ARG A 91 0.37 -3.60 6.32
CA ARG A 91 1.60 -2.80 6.30
C ARG A 91 2.49 -3.09 5.09
N ASP A 92 2.33 -4.24 4.44
CA ASP A 92 3.13 -4.62 3.27
C ASP A 92 2.88 -3.71 2.07
N ASN A 93 1.73 -3.06 2.00
CA ASN A 93 1.43 -2.03 1.00
C ASN A 93 2.47 -0.89 0.98
N ALA A 94 3.01 -0.53 2.14
CA ALA A 94 4.06 0.49 2.24
C ALA A 94 5.48 -0.07 2.10
N ARG A 95 5.62 -1.39 1.96
CA ARG A 95 6.92 -2.10 1.96
C ARG A 95 7.26 -2.71 0.62
N ILE A 96 6.34 -2.67 -0.34
CA ILE A 96 6.67 -3.04 -1.71
C ILE A 96 7.88 -2.24 -2.21
N PRO A 97 8.78 -2.87 -2.99
CA PRO A 97 9.97 -2.21 -3.50
C PRO A 97 9.70 -0.87 -4.19
N MET A 98 10.61 0.09 -3.99
CA MET A 98 10.55 1.39 -4.66
C MET A 98 10.61 1.23 -6.18
N GLN A 99 9.76 1.96 -6.89
CA GLN A 99 9.66 1.91 -8.35
C GLN A 99 10.54 2.98 -9.00
N TRP A 100 11.83 2.68 -9.21
CA TRP A 100 12.81 3.64 -9.73
C TRP A 100 12.61 3.96 -11.21
N ASP A 101 12.36 2.93 -12.02
CA ASP A 101 12.20 3.06 -13.46
C ASP A 101 11.30 1.95 -14.05
N ALA A 102 11.21 1.89 -15.38
CA ALA A 102 10.37 0.95 -16.11
C ALA A 102 11.08 -0.38 -16.45
N SER A 103 12.28 -0.63 -15.93
CA SER A 103 12.99 -1.89 -16.13
C SER A 103 12.40 -3.02 -15.27
N THR A 104 12.92 -4.24 -15.44
CA THR A 104 12.50 -5.41 -14.64
C THR A 104 12.66 -5.13 -13.15
N PHE A 105 11.68 -5.53 -12.34
CA PHE A 105 11.58 -5.20 -10.91
C PHE A 105 11.65 -3.69 -10.60
N ALA A 106 11.22 -2.86 -11.57
CA ALA A 106 11.24 -1.41 -11.51
C ALA A 106 12.61 -0.81 -11.16
N GLY A 107 13.70 -1.45 -11.59
CA GLY A 107 15.07 -1.02 -11.31
C GLY A 107 15.52 -1.26 -9.85
N PHE A 108 14.68 -1.87 -9.00
CA PHE A 108 15.03 -2.14 -7.60
C PHE A 108 16.03 -3.29 -7.45
N SER A 109 15.93 -4.31 -8.30
CA SER A 109 16.77 -5.50 -8.25
C SER A 109 16.98 -6.07 -9.65
N VAL A 110 18.01 -6.89 -9.82
CA VAL A 110 18.27 -7.68 -11.03
C VAL A 110 17.86 -9.16 -10.87
N LYS A 111 17.39 -9.55 -9.68
CA LYS A 111 16.95 -10.91 -9.35
C LYS A 111 15.66 -10.86 -8.54
N ASN A 112 14.78 -11.83 -8.79
CA ASN A 112 13.66 -12.06 -7.90
C ASN A 112 14.18 -12.70 -6.61
N ARG A 113 14.07 -12.00 -5.49
CA ARG A 113 14.16 -12.60 -4.15
C ARG A 113 12.73 -12.61 -3.68
N GLY A 114 12.10 -13.78 -3.78
CA GLY A 114 10.70 -14.01 -3.46
C GLY A 114 10.37 -13.61 -2.03
#